data_AF-A0AAJ0TFH8-F1
#
_entry.id   AF-A0AAJ0TFH8-F1
#
_cell.length_a   1.000
_cell.length_b   1.000
_cell.length_c   1.000
_cell.angle_alpha   90.00
_cell.angle_beta   90.00
_cell.angle_gamma   90.00
#
_symmetry.space_group_name_H-M   'P 1'
#
loop_
_entity.id
_entity.type
_entity.pdbx_description
1 polymer ?
#
loop_
_entity_poly.entity_id
_entity_poly.type
_entity_poly.pdbx_seq_one_letter_code
_entity_poly.pdbx_strand_id
1 'polypeptide(L)'
;MSRERRGILISFSVKTENFVSNGERTKFFKSLYGWTQTVPKGDKEYTYRREGVLDDMPHMKVDQSSFIVPENNFAEITDFFDEWHNKVMWKTFKVLLDRETKDIFDEFEQEFEDDDE
;
A
#
# COMPACT_ATOMS: atom_id res chain seq x y z
N MET A 1 1.06 -16.41 25.81
CA MET A 1 1.93 -15.21 25.89
C MET A 1 1.64 -14.39 24.66
N SER A 2 1.31 -13.09 24.82
CA SER A 2 1.08 -12.20 23.69
C SER A 2 2.38 -12.09 22.90
N ARG A 3 2.44 -12.69 21.70
CA ARG A 3 3.52 -12.42 20.76
C ARG A 3 3.39 -10.93 20.44
N GLU A 4 4.36 -10.12 20.84
CA GLU A 4 4.43 -8.73 20.37
C GLU A 4 4.59 -8.77 18.85
N ARG A 5 3.47 -8.68 18.12
CA ARG A 5 3.48 -8.60 16.66
C ARG A 5 4.16 -7.27 16.28
N ARG A 6 5.19 -7.39 15.45
CA ARG A 6 5.99 -6.29 14.93
C ARG A 6 5.48 -5.95 13.54
N GLY A 7 5.43 -4.67 13.23
CA GLY A 7 5.19 -4.19 11.87
C GLY A 7 6.42 -3.49 11.32
N ILE A 8 6.36 -3.15 10.05
CA ILE A 8 7.35 -2.31 9.39
C ILE A 8 6.65 -1.02 8.97
N LEU A 9 7.07 0.09 9.57
CA LEU A 9 6.74 1.41 9.08
C LEU A 9 7.62 1.70 7.86
N ILE A 10 7.01 1.89 6.71
CA ILE A 10 7.65 2.44 5.53
C ILE A 10 7.35 3.93 5.45
N SER A 11 8.39 4.72 5.23
CA SER A 11 8.28 6.14 4.91
C SER A 11 9.04 6.43 3.63
N PHE A 12 8.44 7.19 2.72
CA PHE A 12 9.03 7.49 1.42
C PHE A 12 8.99 8.98 1.05
N SER A 13 9.78 9.36 0.06
CA SER A 13 9.80 10.68 -0.55
C SER A 13 10.04 10.55 -2.05
N VAL A 14 9.34 11.36 -2.84
CA VAL A 14 9.48 11.40 -4.30
C VAL A 14 10.54 12.43 -4.72
N LYS A 15 11.44 12.07 -5.63
CA LYS A 15 12.35 13.00 -6.32
C LYS A 15 11.66 13.48 -7.58
N THR A 16 10.88 14.56 -7.46
CA THR A 16 9.99 15.06 -8.53
C THR A 16 10.75 15.30 -9.85
N GLU A 17 11.99 15.75 -9.77
CA GLU A 17 12.90 15.97 -10.89
C GLU A 17 13.25 14.72 -11.71
N ASN A 18 13.10 13.52 -11.11
CA ASN A 18 13.39 12.25 -11.78
C ASN A 18 12.14 11.63 -12.45
N PHE A 19 10.96 12.24 -12.27
CA PHE A 19 9.75 11.85 -13.00
C PHE A 19 9.70 12.56 -14.35
N VAL A 20 9.39 11.82 -15.40
CA VAL A 20 9.22 12.32 -16.77
C VAL A 20 8.05 13.30 -16.85
N SER A 21 7.01 13.09 -16.04
CA SER A 21 5.84 13.96 -16.01
C SER A 21 5.05 13.83 -14.70
N ASN A 22 4.15 14.80 -14.47
CA ASN A 22 3.14 14.71 -13.42
C ASN A 22 2.25 13.47 -13.59
N GLY A 23 2.02 13.01 -14.82
CA GLY A 23 1.25 11.80 -15.10
C GLY A 23 1.95 10.53 -14.60
N GLU A 24 3.26 10.45 -14.79
CA GLU A 24 4.06 9.34 -14.26
C GLU A 24 4.10 9.36 -12.72
N ARG A 25 4.26 10.53 -12.11
CA ARG A 25 4.18 10.67 -10.64
C ARG A 25 2.81 10.27 -10.11
N THR A 26 1.76 10.63 -10.84
CA THR A 26 0.39 10.20 -10.50
C THR A 26 0.25 8.69 -10.64
N LYS A 27 0.88 8.07 -11.65
CA LYS A 27 0.92 6.61 -11.81
C LYS A 27 1.54 5.92 -10.59
N PHE A 28 2.62 6.46 -10.03
CA PHE A 28 3.21 5.93 -8.78
C PHE A 28 2.17 5.87 -7.65
N PHE A 29 1.52 6.99 -7.34
CA PHE A 29 0.53 7.02 -6.25
C PHE A 29 -0.68 6.14 -6.52
N LYS A 30 -1.12 6.07 -7.78
CA LYS A 30 -2.21 5.21 -8.23
C LYS A 30 -1.85 3.72 -8.09
N SER A 31 -0.64 3.34 -8.46
CA SER A 31 -0.15 1.97 -8.29
C SER A 31 0.09 1.61 -6.83
N LEU A 32 0.38 2.59 -5.96
CA LEU A 32 0.53 2.35 -4.52
C LEU A 32 -0.82 2.20 -3.80
N TYR A 33 -1.74 3.14 -4.01
CA TYR A 33 -2.98 3.28 -3.23
C TYR A 33 -4.25 2.85 -3.95
N GLY A 34 -4.14 2.41 -5.19
CA GLY A 34 -5.28 2.22 -6.07
C GLY A 34 -5.94 3.54 -6.48
N TRP A 35 -6.95 3.46 -7.33
CA TRP A 35 -7.77 4.61 -7.72
C TRP A 35 -9.13 4.21 -8.26
N THR A 36 -10.07 5.14 -8.18
CA THR A 36 -11.38 5.00 -8.81
C THR A 36 -11.33 5.53 -10.24
N GLN A 37 -11.72 4.70 -11.21
CA GLN A 37 -11.84 5.03 -12.62
C GLN A 37 -13.32 5.14 -12.98
N THR A 38 -13.75 6.34 -13.38
CA THR A 38 -15.09 6.57 -13.94
C THR A 38 -15.01 6.59 -15.47
N VAL A 39 -15.81 5.74 -16.11
CA VAL A 39 -15.90 5.60 -17.56
C VAL A 39 -17.30 6.03 -18.01
N PRO A 40 -17.43 7.17 -18.71
CA PRO A 40 -18.70 7.55 -19.33
C PRO A 40 -18.95 6.66 -20.56
N LYS A 41 -20.19 6.18 -20.71
CA LYS A 41 -20.65 5.39 -21.85
C LYS A 41 -22.08 5.81 -22.21
N GLY A 42 -22.19 6.74 -23.16
CA GLY A 42 -23.44 7.43 -23.48
C GLY A 42 -23.87 8.30 -22.31
N ASP A 43 -25.13 8.19 -21.90
CA ASP A 43 -25.70 8.93 -20.75
C ASP A 43 -25.46 8.24 -19.40
N LYS A 44 -24.61 7.20 -19.35
CA LYS A 44 -24.32 6.42 -18.14
C LYS A 44 -22.86 6.55 -17.75
N GLU A 45 -22.60 6.56 -16.44
CA GLU A 45 -21.25 6.52 -15.88
C GLU A 45 -21.03 5.18 -15.16
N TYR A 46 -19.90 4.53 -15.46
CA TYR A 46 -19.49 3.29 -14.82
C TYR A 46 -18.26 3.55 -13.98
N THR A 47 -18.31 3.16 -12.71
CA THR A 47 -17.22 3.40 -11.77
C THR A 47 -16.56 2.07 -11.40
N TYR A 48 -15.24 2.00 -11.58
CA TYR A 48 -14.42 0.82 -11.32
C TYR A 48 -13.32 1.19 -10.33
N ARG A 49 -13.10 0.35 -9.31
CA ARG A 49 -11.87 0.42 -8.50
C ARG A 49 -10.75 -0.26 -9.27
N ARG A 50 -9.59 0.40 -9.32
CA ARG A 50 -8.33 -0.18 -9.75
C ARG A 50 -7.47 -0.33 -8.51
N GLU A 51 -7.09 -1.56 -8.21
CA GLU A 51 -6.27 -1.88 -7.04
C GLU A 51 -4.85 -1.34 -7.21
N GLY A 52 -4.28 -0.91 -6.09
CA GLY A 52 -2.84 -0.70 -5.94
C GLY A 52 -2.25 -1.76 -5.01
N VAL A 53 -0.93 -1.78 -4.89
CA VAL A 53 -0.22 -2.80 -4.09
C VAL A 53 -0.68 -2.86 -2.64
N LEU A 54 -1.13 -1.75 -2.06
CA LEU A 54 -1.64 -1.73 -0.69
C LEU A 54 -3.07 -2.29 -0.57
N ASP A 55 -3.83 -2.38 -1.66
CA ASP A 55 -5.17 -2.99 -1.60
C ASP A 55 -5.05 -4.52 -1.43
N ASP A 56 -3.93 -5.13 -1.83
CA ASP A 56 -3.69 -6.58 -1.76
C ASP A 56 -3.05 -7.06 -0.44
N MET A 57 -2.87 -6.17 0.54
CA MET A 57 -2.25 -6.52 1.82
C MET A 57 -2.82 -5.72 3.00
N PRO A 58 -2.76 -6.27 4.23
CA PRO A 58 -3.14 -5.52 5.40
C PRO A 58 -2.16 -4.37 5.58
N HIS A 59 -2.68 -3.16 5.72
CA HIS A 59 -1.84 -2.00 5.96
C HIS A 59 -2.56 -0.96 6.82
N MET A 60 -1.77 -0.20 7.56
CA MET A 60 -2.24 0.98 8.26
C MET A 60 -1.59 2.21 7.64
N LYS A 61 -2.40 3.08 7.06
CA LYS A 61 -1.91 4.37 6.57
C LYS A 61 -1.63 5.30 7.75
N VAL A 62 -0.39 5.77 7.86
CA VAL A 62 0.04 6.74 8.90
C VAL A 62 -0.02 8.16 8.34
N ASP A 63 0.42 8.34 7.10
CA ASP A 63 0.38 9.62 6.39
C ASP A 63 0.30 9.39 4.86
N GLN A 64 0.23 10.44 4.05
CA GLN A 64 0.35 10.35 2.60
C GLN A 64 1.66 9.71 2.12
N SER A 65 2.75 9.83 2.89
CA SER A 65 4.05 9.25 2.52
C SER A 65 4.58 8.25 3.54
N SER A 66 3.70 7.69 4.38
CA SER A 66 4.08 6.62 5.31
C SER A 66 2.92 5.69 5.66
N PHE A 67 3.25 4.41 5.83
CA PHE A 67 2.29 3.37 6.16
C PHE A 67 3.00 2.21 6.84
N ILE A 68 2.25 1.42 7.62
CA ILE A 68 2.72 0.25 8.33
C ILE A 68 2.16 -0.99 7.65
N VAL A 69 3.00 -1.99 7.43
CA VAL A 69 2.61 -3.32 6.95
C VAL A 69 3.11 -4.41 7.90
N PRO A 70 2.50 -5.60 7.86
CA PRO A 70 3.07 -6.80 8.46
C PRO A 70 4.47 -7.15 7.91
N GLU A 71 5.30 -7.81 8.72
CA GLU A 71 6.68 -8.18 8.32
C GLU A 71 6.71 -9.19 7.14
N ASN A 72 5.66 -10.01 6.97
CA ASN A 72 5.52 -10.96 5.85
C ASN A 72 5.25 -10.29 4.50
N ASN A 73 4.58 -9.13 4.45
CA ASN A 73 4.32 -8.41 3.20
C ASN A 73 5.48 -7.49 2.77
N PHE A 74 6.57 -7.46 3.55
CA PHE A 74 7.66 -6.53 3.33
C PHE A 74 8.39 -6.72 1.98
N ALA A 75 8.49 -7.97 1.51
CA ALA A 75 9.15 -8.28 0.25
C ALA A 75 8.44 -7.62 -0.93
N GLU A 76 7.12 -7.77 -1.01
CA GLU A 76 6.28 -7.22 -2.07
C GLU A 76 6.35 -5.69 -2.14
N ILE A 77 6.32 -5.02 -0.98
CA ILE A 77 6.49 -3.56 -0.91
C ILE A 77 7.88 -3.13 -1.35
N THR A 78 8.92 -3.89 -0.99
CA THR A 78 10.29 -3.60 -1.40
C THR A 78 10.43 -3.70 -2.92
N ASP A 79 9.91 -4.78 -3.50
CA ASP A 79 9.90 -4.99 -4.95
C ASP A 79 9.17 -3.85 -5.67
N PHE A 80 8.02 -3.42 -5.15
CA PHE A 80 7.30 -2.25 -5.67
C PHE A 80 8.18 -0.99 -5.65
N PHE A 81 8.81 -0.65 -4.52
CA PHE A 81 9.66 0.54 -4.47
C PHE A 81 10.90 0.45 -5.36
N ASP A 82 11.45 -0.75 -5.54
CA ASP A 82 12.61 -0.98 -6.39
C ASP A 82 12.28 -0.75 -7.87
N GLU A 83 11.06 -1.03 -8.33
CA GLU A 83 10.59 -0.64 -9.68
C GLU A 83 10.63 0.87 -9.93
N TRP A 84 10.45 1.66 -8.87
CA TRP A 84 10.52 3.12 -8.93
C TRP A 84 11.94 3.66 -8.75
N HIS A 85 12.94 2.77 -8.59
CA HIS A 85 14.37 3.04 -8.65
C HIS A 85 14.80 4.35 -7.95
N ASN A 86 15.48 5.24 -8.69
CA ASN A 86 15.99 6.50 -8.20
C ASN A 86 14.93 7.61 -8.12
N LYS A 87 13.66 7.34 -8.43
CA LYS A 87 12.57 8.31 -8.38
C LYS A 87 11.94 8.40 -6.99
N VAL A 88 12.02 7.34 -6.21
CA VAL A 88 11.45 7.26 -4.86
C VAL A 88 12.53 6.83 -3.89
N MET A 89 12.72 7.58 -2.82
CA MET A 89 13.55 7.18 -1.69
C MET A 89 12.64 6.67 -0.59
N TRP A 90 13.01 5.57 0.05
CA TRP A 90 12.24 5.01 1.15
C TRP A 90 13.14 4.57 2.29
N LYS A 91 12.56 4.50 3.48
CA LYS A 91 13.18 4.06 4.73
C LYS A 91 12.22 3.18 5.49
N THR A 92 12.76 2.27 6.28
CA THR A 92 11.98 1.36 7.11
C THR A 92 12.34 1.48 8.58
N PHE A 93 11.33 1.27 9.42
CA PHE A 93 11.49 1.20 10.87
C PHE A 93 10.67 0.02 11.38
N LYS A 94 11.30 -0.86 12.16
CA LYS A 94 10.55 -1.88 12.90
C LYS A 94 9.76 -1.19 14.00
N VAL A 95 8.45 -1.41 14.04
CA VAL A 95 7.54 -0.80 15.01
C VAL A 95 6.79 -1.87 15.79
N LEU A 96 6.44 -1.55 17.04
CA LEU A 96 5.55 -2.36 17.83
C LEU A 96 4.12 -1.94 17.54
N LEU A 97 3.25 -2.93 17.32
CA LEU A 97 1.84 -2.69 17.02
C LEU A 97 1.05 -2.58 18.33
N ASP A 98 0.13 -1.64 18.39
CA ASP A 98 -0.89 -1.57 19.44
C ASP A 98 -1.99 -2.62 19.21
N ARG A 99 -3.12 -2.53 19.92
CA ARG A 99 -4.21 -3.51 19.74
C ARG A 99 -4.99 -3.23 18.46
N GLU A 100 -5.36 -1.98 18.22
CA GLU A 100 -6.13 -1.58 17.03
C GLU A 100 -5.43 -1.96 15.73
N THR A 101 -4.13 -1.70 15.62
CA THR A 101 -3.36 -2.09 14.43
C THR A 101 -3.25 -3.61 14.27
N LYS A 102 -3.28 -4.37 15.37
CA LYS A 102 -3.26 -5.83 15.31
C LYS A 102 -4.59 -6.37 14.80
N ASP A 103 -5.69 -5.82 15.28
CA ASP A 103 -7.02 -6.28 14.90
C ASP A 103 -7.22 -6.15 13.38
N ILE A 104 -6.76 -5.04 12.76
CA ILE A 104 -6.78 -4.85 11.30
C ILE A 104 -6.00 -5.95 10.56
N PHE A 105 -4.83 -6.34 11.08
CA PHE A 105 -4.00 -7.35 10.41
C PHE A 105 -4.55 -8.76 10.60
N ASP A 106 -5.14 -9.05 11.76
CA ASP A 106 -5.75 -10.33 12.07
C ASP A 106 -7.08 -10.54 11.30
N GLU A 107 -7.85 -9.48 11.07
CA GLU A 107 -9.07 -9.52 10.24
C GLU A 107 -8.76 -9.87 8.78
N PHE A 108 -7.74 -9.23 8.21
CA PHE A 108 -7.32 -9.51 6.83
C PHE A 108 -6.78 -10.93 6.68
N GLU A 109 -6.00 -11.46 7.64
CA GLU A 109 -5.53 -12.85 7.59
C GLU A 109 -6.70 -13.86 7.57
N GLN A 110 -7.79 -13.60 8.30
CA GLN A 110 -8.96 -14.48 8.34
C GLN A 110 -9.78 -14.46 7.04
N GLU A 111 -9.93 -13.29 6.41
CA GLU A 111 -10.71 -13.16 5.16
C GLU A 111 -10.14 -14.01 4.01
N PHE A 112 -8.81 -14.18 3.96
CA PHE A 112 -8.14 -14.99 2.94
C PHE A 112 -8.11 -16.49 3.27
N GLU A 113 -8.20 -16.89 4.54
CA GLU A 113 -8.31 -18.30 4.92
C GLU A 113 -9.70 -18.88 4.58
N ASP A 114 -10.75 -18.06 4.66
CA ASP A 114 -12.13 -18.46 4.36
C ASP A 114 -12.44 -18.57 2.85
N ASP A 115 -11.68 -17.87 2.00
CA ASP A 115 -11.85 -17.89 0.52
C ASP A 115 -11.19 -19.11 -0.16
N ASP A 116 -10.31 -19.82 0.56
CA ASP A 116 -9.59 -21.02 0.08
C ASP A 116 -10.28 -22.36 0.49
N GLU A 117 -11.45 -22.32 1.18
CA GLU A 117 -12.25 -23.50 1.60
C GLU A 117 -13.41 -23.90 0.65
#